data_AF-A0A9N7N0A0-F1
#
_entry.id   AF-A0A9N7N0A0-F1
#
_cell.length_a   1.000
_cell.length_b   1.000
_cell.length_c   1.000
_cell.angle_alpha   90.00
_cell.angle_beta   90.00
_cell.angle_gamma   90.00
#
_symmetry.space_group_name_H-M   'P 1'
#
loop_
_entity.id
_entity.type
_entity.pdbx_description
1 polymer ?
#
loop_
_entity_poly.entity_id
_entity_poly.type
_entity_poly.pdbx_seq_one_letter_code
_entity_poly.pdbx_strand_id
1 'polypeptide(L)' 'SSVFFSKNITREAQEQICAKMAGIQIHSSTRYLGLPMGIARSKKEAFDYILFVVRSRVANWRNKCLSKAGKEILIKA' A
#
# COMPACT_ATOMS: atom_id res chain seq x y z
N SER A 1 18.30 0.12 3.04
CA SER A 1 17.59 -1.03 3.64
C SER A 1 16.54 -0.53 4.62
N SER A 2 15.36 -1.15 4.68
CA SER A 2 14.23 -0.72 5.53
C SER A 2 13.77 -1.86 6.44
N VAL A 3 13.37 -1.55 7.68
CA VAL A 3 12.85 -2.52 8.66
C VAL A 3 11.42 -2.16 9.03
N PHE A 4 10.58 -3.19 9.19
CA PHE A 4 9.20 -3.07 9.64
C PHE A 4 9.02 -3.88 10.93
N PHE A 5 8.37 -3.27 11.92
CA PHE A 5 8.08 -3.91 13.19
C PHE A 5 6.58 -4.23 13.29
N SER A 6 6.26 -5.37 13.88
CA SER A 6 4.87 -5.68 14.21
C SER A 6 4.36 -4.73 15.30
N LYS A 7 3.04 -4.60 15.43
CA LYS A 7 2.39 -3.81 16.50
C LYS A 7 2.73 -4.29 17.92
N ASN A 8 3.33 -5.48 18.05
CA ASN A 8 3.64 -6.10 19.33
C ASN A 8 5.00 -5.65 19.90
N ILE A 9 5.74 -4.78 19.22
CA ILE A 9 7.06 -4.32 19.66
C ILE A 9 6.95 -2.89 20.19
N THR A 10 7.43 -2.67 21.42
CA THR A 10 7.45 -1.33 22.04
C THR A 10 8.41 -0.41 21.31
N ARG A 11 8.16 0.89 21.41
CA ARG A 11 8.96 1.90 20.71
C ARG A 11 10.41 1.89 21.19
N GLU A 12 10.68 1.66 22.48
CA GLU A 12 12.06 1.56 22.97
C GLU A 12 12.80 0.37 22.35
N ALA A 13 12.12 -0.78 22.17
CA ALA A 13 12.71 -1.95 21.53
C ALA A 13 13.01 -1.71 20.04
N GLN A 14 12.13 -0.99 19.33
CA GLN A 14 12.38 -0.59 17.93
C GLN A 14 13.61 0.31 17.82
N GLU A 15 13.71 1.33 18.68
CA GLU A 15 14.83 2.26 18.70
C GLU A 15 16.16 1.55 19.02
N GLN A 16 16.16 0.59 19.96
CA GLN A 16 17.35 -0.23 20.25
C GLN A 16 17.76 -1.13 19.08
N ILE A 17 16.80 -1.76 18.39
CA ILE A 17 17.09 -2.63 17.24
C ILE A 17 17.62 -1.79 16.07
N CYS A 18 17.02 -0.62 15.81
CA CYS A 18 17.50 0.32 14.80
C CYS A 18 18.88 0.90 15.14
N ALA A 19 19.17 1.19 16.41
CA ALA A 19 20.50 1.65 16.84
C ALA A 19 21.58 0.58 16.64
N LYS A 20 21.25 -0.70 16.85
CA LYS A 20 22.15 -1.83 16.55
C LYS A 20 22.29 -2.11 15.06
N MET A 21 21.24 -1.88 14.27
CA MET A 21 21.25 -2.01 12.81
C MET A 21 21.71 -0.71 12.16
N ALA A 22 23.03 -0.51 12.12
CA ALA A 22 23.69 0.65 11.53
C ALA A 22 23.02 1.19 10.24
N GLY A 23 22.19 2.23 10.38
CA GLY A 23 21.65 3.01 9.25
C GLY A 23 20.29 2.58 8.70
N ILE A 24 19.54 1.67 9.34
CA ILE A 24 18.20 1.30 8.86
C ILE A 24 17.11 2.22 9.46
N GLN A 25 16.45 2.98 8.59
CA GLN A 25 15.33 3.84 8.95
C GLN A 25 14.03 3.04 9.07
N ILE A 26 13.20 3.40 10.05
CA ILE A 26 11.85 2.85 10.22
C ILE A 26 10.97 3.44 9.13
N HIS A 27 10.50 2.60 8.20
CA HIS A 27 9.56 3.02 7.17
C HIS A 27 8.12 2.76 7.63
N SER A 28 7.34 3.82 7.81
CA SER A 28 5.93 3.75 8.24
C SER A 28 4.98 3.26 7.15
N SER A 29 5.38 3.35 5.89
CA SER A 29 4.55 3.01 4.73
C SER A 29 5.24 1.94 3.89
N THR A 30 5.01 0.67 4.25
CA THR A 30 5.55 -0.44 3.46
C THR A 30 4.40 -1.21 2.82
N ARG A 31 4.28 -1.08 1.49
CA ARG A 31 3.44 -1.93 0.65
C ARG A 31 4.29 -3.10 0.17
N TYR A 32 3.87 -4.33 0.44
CA TYR A 32 4.47 -5.52 -0.15
C TYR A 32 3.57 -6.01 -1.28
N LEU A 33 4.12 -6.21 -2.47
CA LEU A 33 3.38 -6.58 -3.69
C LEU A 33 2.18 -5.66 -3.99
N GLY A 34 2.27 -4.38 -3.60
CA GLY A 34 1.19 -3.40 -3.79
C GLY A 34 0.12 -3.39 -2.68
N LEU A 35 0.22 -4.24 -1.67
CA LEU A 35 -0.70 -4.31 -0.53
C LEU A 35 -0.03 -3.76 0.75
N PRO A 36 -0.70 -2.95 1.58
CA PRO A 36 -0.18 -2.52 2.87
C PRO A 36 0.10 -3.74 3.75
N MET A 37 1.33 -3.88 4.26
CA MET A 37 1.72 -5.04 5.07
C MET A 37 0.91 -5.20 6.39
N GLY A 38 0.14 -4.18 6.80
CA GLY A 38 -0.74 -4.23 7.98
C GLY A 38 -2.11 -4.88 7.75
N ILE A 39 -2.51 -5.13 6.50
CA ILE A 39 -3.86 -5.57 6.13
C ILE A 39 -4.04 -7.09 6.14
N ALA A 40 -2.95 -7.85 6.28
CA ALA A 40 -2.94 -9.32 6.14
C ALA A 40 -3.81 -10.09 7.16
N ARG A 41 -4.30 -9.45 8.23
CA ARG A 41 -5.10 -10.12 9.27
C ARG A 41 -6.59 -10.19 8.96
N SER A 42 -7.11 -9.34 8.06
CA SER A 42 -8.55 -9.26 7.76
C SER A 42 -8.81 -9.30 6.27
N LYS A 43 -9.52 -10.35 5.82
CA LYS A 43 -9.95 -10.50 4.42
C LYS A 43 -10.83 -9.33 3.96
N LYS A 44 -11.64 -8.77 4.87
CA LYS A 44 -12.51 -7.62 4.58
C LYS A 44 -11.69 -6.36 4.32
N GLU A 45 -10.74 -6.04 5.20
CA GLU A 45 -9.88 -4.86 5.02
C GLU A 45 -9.02 -4.98 3.75
N ALA A 46 -8.57 -6.19 3.40
CA ALA A 46 -7.86 -6.45 2.16
C ALA A 46 -8.72 -6.16 0.92
N PHE A 47 -9.96 -6.65 0.93
CA PHE A 47 -10.88 -6.41 -0.17
C PHE A 47 -11.27 -4.94 -0.30
N ASP A 48 -11.56 -4.27 0.83
CA ASP A 48 -11.89 -2.85 0.86
C ASP A 48 -10.73 -1.98 0.33
N TYR A 49 -9.48 -2.35 0.66
CA TYR A 49 -8.30 -1.67 0.11
C TYR A 49 -8.18 -1.84 -1.40
N ILE A 50 -8.33 -3.07 -1.91
CA ILE A 50 -8.28 -3.34 -3.35
C ILE A 50 -9.37 -2.52 -4.07
N LEU A 51 -10.60 -2.55 -3.53
CA LEU A 51 -11.73 -1.80 -4.08
C LEU A 51 -11.46 -0.30 -4.10
N PHE A 52 -10.87 0.25 -3.03
CA PHE A 52 -10.45 1.64 -2.96
C PHE A 52 -9.44 1.97 -4.06
N VAL A 53 -8.38 1.17 -4.21
CA VAL A 53 -7.33 1.41 -5.22
C VAL A 53 -7.90 1.36 -6.65
N VAL A 54 -8.77 0.39 -6.95
CA VAL A 54 -9.42 0.27 -8.27
C VAL A 54 -10.30 1.49 -8.55
N ARG A 55 -11.14 1.88 -7.59
CA ARG A 55 -12.00 3.08 -7.72
C ARG A 55 -11.19 4.35 -7.94
N SER A 56 -10.09 4.54 -7.20
CA SER A 56 -9.20 5.68 -7.39
C SER A 56 -8.53 5.70 -8.77
N ARG A 57 -8.19 4.53 -9.34
CA ARG A 57 -7.65 4.45 -10.70
C ARG A 57 -8.69 4.85 -11.76
N VAL A 58 -9.91 4.30 -11.66
CA VAL A 58 -11.01 4.63 -12.57
C VAL A 58 -11.37 6.12 -12.49
N ALA A 59 -11.44 6.68 -11.27
CA ALA A 59 -11.68 8.10 -11.07
C ALA A 59 -10.58 8.98 -11.70
N ASN A 60 -9.31 8.58 -11.55
CA ASN A 60 -8.18 9.28 -12.19
C ASN A 60 -8.23 9.19 -13.72
N TRP A 61 -8.75 8.11 -14.30
CA TRP A 61 -8.95 7.99 -15.74
C TRP A 61 -10.11 8.84 -16.27
N ARG A 62 -11.06 9.21 -15.42
CA ARG A 62 -12.04 10.24 -15.79
C ARG A 62 -11.39 11.62 -15.88
N ASN A 63 -10.44 11.90 -14.97
CA ASN A 63 -9.75 13.20 -14.89
C ASN A 63 -8.62 13.36 -15.92
N LYS A 64 -7.96 12.28 -16.33
CA LYS A 64 -7.04 12.28 -17.47
C LYS A 64 -7.84 11.91 -18.71
N CYS A 65 -7.96 12.79 -19.71
CA CYS A 65 -8.69 12.45 -20.93
C CYS A 65 -8.14 11.16 -21.57
N LEU A 66 -8.82 10.04 -21.36
CA LEU A 66 -8.51 8.78 -22.04
C LEU A 66 -8.62 8.99 -23.56
N SER A 67 -7.75 8.32 -24.31
CA SER A 67 -7.88 8.25 -25.77
C SER A 67 -9.23 7.63 -26.15
N LYS A 68 -9.72 7.93 -27.37
CA LYS A 68 -11.00 7.38 -27.86
C LYS A 68 -11.02 5.84 -27.80
N ALA A 69 -9.92 5.20 -28.22
CA ALA A 69 -9.73 3.75 -28.11
C ALA A 69 -9.75 3.28 -26.64
N GLY A 70 -9.08 4.00 -25.72
CA GLY A 70 -9.10 3.66 -24.30
C GLY A 70 -10.49 3.74 -23.66
N LYS A 71 -11.34 4.68 -24.10
CA LYS A 71 -12.74 4.78 -23.65
C LYS A 71 -13.59 3.64 -24.19
N GLU A 72 -13.45 3.28 -25.46
CA GLU A 72 -14.22 2.19 -26.07
C GLU A 72 -13.91 0.83 -25.44
N ILE A 73 -12.63 0.56 -25.14
CA ILE A 73 -12.22 -0.66 -24.46
C ILE A 73 -12.83 -0.73 -23.04
N LEU A 74 -12.83 0.39 -22.31
CA LEU A 74 -13.37 0.43 -20.95
C LEU A 74 -14.90 0.25 -20.89
N ILE A 75 -15.64 0.72 -21.89
CA ILE A 75 -17.10 0.56 -21.97
C ILE A 75 -17.49 -0.87 -22.36
N LYS A 76 -16.67 -1.53 -23.18
CA LYS A 76 -16.91 -2.89 -23.66
C LYS A 76 -16.50 -3.99 -22.67
N ALA A 77 -15.67 -3.66 -21.66
CA ALA A 77 -15.15 -4.59 -20.67
C ALA A 77 -16.15 -4.89 -19.53
#